data_AF-A0A920NR40-F1
#
_entry.id   AF-A0A920NR40-F1
#
_cell.length_a   1.000
_cell.length_b   1.000
_cell.length_c   1.000
_cell.angle_alpha   90.00
_cell.angle_beta   90.00
_cell.angle_gamma   90.00
#
_symmetry.space_group_name_H-M   'P 1'
#
loop_
_entity.id
_entity.type
_entity.pdbx_description
1 polymer ?
#
loop_
_entity_poly.entity_id
_entity_poly.type
_entity_poly.pdbx_seq_one_letter_code
_entity_poly.pdbx_strand_id
1 'polypeptide(L)' 'MAHSNPQLEIYADDVKCSHGSTTGQLDENALFYLRSRGIDVRTAQLLLISGFAKEVMETITNTNIDTFYR' A
#
# COMPACT_ATOMS: atom_id res chain seq x y z
N MET A 1 12.59 -6.60 9.93
CA MET A 1 12.26 -5.17 9.81
C MET A 1 12.39 -4.78 8.35
N ALA A 2 11.57 -3.86 7.84
CA ALA A 2 11.75 -3.35 6.49
C ALA A 2 12.88 -2.32 6.47
N HIS A 3 13.69 -2.33 5.42
CA HIS A 3 14.80 -1.39 5.21
C HIS A 3 14.54 -0.59 3.94
N SER A 4 14.65 0.74 4.03
CA SER A 4 14.46 1.66 2.91
C SER A 4 15.57 2.71 2.92
N ASN A 5 16.23 2.92 1.78
CA ASN A 5 17.33 3.87 1.61
C ASN A 5 17.12 4.73 0.35
N PRO A 6 16.18 5.70 0.37
CA PRO A 6 15.95 6.60 -0.75
C PRO A 6 17.13 7.58 -0.91
N GLN A 7 17.60 7.78 -2.13
CA GLN A 7 18.69 8.70 -2.47
C GLN A 7 18.32 9.53 -3.70
N LEU A 8 18.77 10.79 -3.74
CA LEU A 8 18.60 11.70 -4.87
C LEU A 8 19.93 12.40 -5.15
N GLU A 9 20.39 12.35 -6.40
CA GLU A 9 21.48 13.19 -6.91
C GLU A 9 20.88 14.18 -7.91
N ILE A 10 21.03 15.48 -7.63
CA ILE A 10 20.41 16.56 -8.42
C ILE A 10 21.50 17.50 -8.90
N TYR A 11 21.62 17.62 -10.23
CA TYR A 11 22.65 18.41 -10.91
C TYR A 11 22.09 19.65 -11.64
N ALA A 12 20.83 20.01 -11.41
CA ALA A 12 20.13 21.11 -12.07
C ALA A 12 19.58 22.12 -11.06
N ASP A 13 19.58 23.41 -11.43
CA ASP A 13 19.34 24.53 -10.49
C ASP A 13 17.86 24.88 -10.29
N ASP A 14 16.97 24.55 -11.23
CA ASP A 14 15.54 24.88 -11.16
C ASP A 14 14.66 23.63 -11.18
N VAL A 15 14.72 22.84 -10.11
CA VAL A 15 13.92 21.63 -9.95
C VAL A 15 13.26 21.54 -8.58
N LYS A 16 12.10 20.87 -8.53
CA LYS A 16 11.45 20.45 -7.28
C LYS A 16 11.45 18.93 -7.22
N CYS A 17 12.18 18.38 -6.25
CA CYS A 17 12.26 16.94 -6.04
C CYS A 17 11.92 16.62 -4.59
N SER A 18 11.13 15.56 -4.39
CA SER A 18 10.78 15.04 -3.08
C SER A 18 10.73 13.52 -3.14
N HIS A 19 11.12 12.86 -2.06
CA HIS A 19 10.91 11.43 -1.86
C HIS A 19 10.24 11.21 -0.51
N GLY A 20 9.53 10.09 -0.37
CA GLY A 20 8.91 9.68 0.88
C GLY A 20 8.95 8.16 0.99
N SER A 21 9.14 7.66 2.20
CA SER A 21 9.07 6.23 2.48
C SER A 21 8.46 6.03 3.85
N THR A 22 7.42 5.19 3.92
CA THR A 22 6.71 4.87 5.16
C THR A 22 6.75 3.36 5.37
N THR A 23 6.93 2.93 6.62
CA THR A 23 6.82 1.53 7.04
C THR A 23 5.90 1.49 8.25
N GLY A 24 5.01 0.50 8.30
CA GLY A 24 4.06 0.35 9.39
C GLY A 24 3.50 -1.07 9.46
N GLN A 25 2.80 -1.34 10.55
CA GLN A 25 1.98 -2.54 10.72
C GLN A 25 0.53 -2.25 10.33
N LEU A 26 -0.30 -3.29 10.26
CA LEU A 26 -1.74 -3.10 10.09
C LEU A 26 -2.31 -2.29 11.27
N ASP A 27 -3.23 -1.38 10.97
CA ASP A 27 -3.93 -0.60 11.99
C ASP A 27 -4.83 -1.51 12.83
N GLU A 28 -4.48 -1.68 14.10
CA GLU A 28 -5.21 -2.53 15.05
C GLU A 28 -6.62 -2.02 15.33
N ASN A 29 -6.86 -0.70 15.29
CA ASN A 29 -8.19 -0.12 15.48
C ASN A 29 -9.07 -0.39 14.26
N ALA A 30 -8.51 -0.27 13.05
CA ALA A 30 -9.23 -0.63 11.83
C ALA A 30 -9.56 -2.14 11.80
N LEU A 31 -8.61 -2.99 12.20
CA LEU A 31 -8.82 -4.43 12.32
C LEU A 31 -9.89 -4.75 13.37
N PHE A 32 -9.83 -4.14 14.54
CA PHE A 32 -10.83 -4.29 15.59
C PHE A 32 -12.22 -3.84 15.10
N TYR A 33 -12.29 -2.71 14.42
CA TYR A 33 -13.54 -2.19 13.88
C TYR A 33 -14.18 -3.16 12.89
N LEU A 34 -13.41 -3.68 11.92
CA LEU A 34 -13.91 -4.68 10.96
C LEU A 34 -14.39 -5.95 11.67
N ARG A 35 -13.65 -6.42 12.67
CA ARG A 35 -14.02 -7.60 13.46
C ARG A 35 -15.27 -7.37 14.31
N SER A 36 -15.47 -6.17 14.85
CA SER A 36 -16.69 -5.80 15.59
C SER A 36 -17.96 -5.87 14.72
N ARG A 37 -17.80 -5.78 13.40
CA ARG A 37 -18.87 -5.93 12.40
C ARG A 37 -19.08 -7.38 11.94
N GLY A 38 -18.46 -8.35 12.61
CA GLY A 38 -18.63 -9.78 12.33
C GLY A 38 -17.73 -10.33 11.22
N ILE A 39 -16.78 -9.53 10.70
CA ILE A 39 -15.81 -9.99 9.71
C ILE A 39 -14.73 -10.80 10.42
N ASP A 40 -14.43 -11.99 9.92
CA ASP A 40 -13.37 -12.81 10.51
C ASP A 40 -12.00 -12.15 10.34
N VAL A 41 -11.05 -12.53 11.19
CA VAL A 41 -9.74 -11.88 11.25
C VAL A 41 -8.98 -11.96 9.91
N ARG A 42 -9.09 -13.07 9.19
CA ARG A 42 -8.36 -13.28 7.94
C ARG A 42 -8.95 -12.39 6.84
N THR A 43 -10.26 -12.34 6.74
CA THR A 43 -10.95 -11.47 5.78
C THR A 43 -10.71 -9.99 6.10
N ALA A 44 -10.73 -9.60 7.38
CA ALA A 44 -10.46 -8.23 7.78
C ALA A 44 -9.02 -7.79 7.44
N GLN A 45 -8.03 -8.65 7.67
CA GLN A 45 -6.65 -8.39 7.27
C GLN A 45 -6.51 -8.27 5.75
N LEU A 46 -7.14 -9.19 5.00
CA LEU A 46 -7.14 -9.15 3.53
C LEU A 46 -7.77 -7.85 3.01
N LEU A 47 -8.88 -7.38 3.59
CA LEU A 47 -9.50 -6.11 3.21
C LEU A 47 -8.56 -4.92 3.41
N LEU A 48 -7.84 -4.86 4.53
CA LEU A 48 -6.87 -3.78 4.80
C LEU A 48 -5.68 -3.84 3.83
N ILE A 49 -5.16 -5.04 3.55
CA ILE A 49 -4.04 -5.24 2.61
C ILE A 49 -4.47 -4.89 1.19
N SER A 50 -5.63 -5.39 0.74
CA SER A 50 -6.17 -5.08 -0.59
C SER A 50 -6.47 -3.59 -0.74
N GLY A 51 -6.99 -2.94 0.30
CA GLY A 51 -7.20 -1.49 0.31
C GLY A 51 -5.90 -0.70 0.14
N PHE A 52 -4.82 -1.13 0.81
CA PHE A 52 -3.49 -0.55 0.66
C PHE A 52 -2.90 -0.78 -0.74
N ALA A 53 -3.04 -1.98 -1.30
CA ALA A 53 -2.48 -2.33 -2.62
C ALA A 53 -3.30 -1.75 -3.79
N LYS A 54 -4.56 -1.38 -3.56
CA LYS A 54 -5.53 -1.01 -4.60
C LYS A 54 -5.02 0.06 -5.55
N GLU A 55 -4.45 1.15 -5.03
CA GLU A 55 -3.96 2.26 -5.86
C GLU A 55 -2.88 1.80 -6.84
N VAL A 56 -1.95 0.97 -6.38
CA VAL A 56 -0.89 0.40 -7.24
C VAL A 56 -1.49 -0.53 -8.29
N MET A 57 -2.42 -1.38 -7.88
CA MET A 57 -3.08 -2.32 -8.79
C MET A 57 -3.88 -1.63 -9.89
N GLU A 58 -4.54 -0.51 -9.60
CA GLU A 58 -5.30 0.29 -10.58
C GLU A 58 -4.43 0.91 -11.68
N THR A 59 -3.11 1.01 -11.46
CA THR A 59 -2.17 1.50 -12.49
C THR A 59 -1.78 0.44 -13.53
N ILE A 60 -2.09 -0.84 -13.28
CA ILE A 60 -1.70 -1.94 -14.16
C ILE A 60 -2.67 -2.05 -15.35
N THR A 61 -2.16 -1.79 -16.55
CA THR A 61 -2.95 -1.84 -17.79
C THR A 61 -2.99 -3.22 -18.44
N ASN A 62 -2.14 -4.15 -18.01
CA ASN A 62 -2.12 -5.52 -18.52
C ASN A 62 -3.33 -6.30 -18.00
N THR A 63 -4.28 -6.55 -18.89
CA THR A 63 -5.55 -7.23 -18.58
C THR A 63 -5.37 -8.62 -17.98
N ASN A 64 -4.32 -9.35 -18.35
CA ASN A 64 -4.06 -10.69 -17.79
C ASN A 64 -3.66 -10.62 -16.31
N ILE A 65 -2.97 -9.56 -15.90
CA ILE A 65 -2.51 -9.35 -14.52
C ILE A 65 -3.65 -8.79 -13.66
N ASP A 66 -4.43 -7.82 -14.19
CA ASP A 66 -5.61 -7.28 -13.50
C ASP A 66 -6.66 -8.39 -13.25
N THR A 67 -6.91 -9.25 -14.24
CA THR A 67 -7.88 -10.37 -14.11
C THR A 67 -7.44 -11.42 -13.08
N PHE A 68 -6.14 -11.67 -12.92
CA PHE A 68 -5.64 -12.62 -11.93
C PHE A 68 -5.81 -12.12 -10.48
N TYR A 69 -5.81 -10.80 -10.28
CA TYR A 69 -5.82 -10.18 -8.96
C TYR A 69 -7.23 -9.79 -8.48
N ARG A 70 -8.22 -9.79 -9.38
CA ARG A 70 -9.65 -9.56 -9.11
C ARG A 70 -10.38 -10.86 -8.82
#